data_AF-A0A9E0WFK0-F1
#
_entry.id   AF-A0A9E0WFK0-F1
#
_cell.length_a   1.000
_cell.length_b   1.000
_cell.length_c   1.000
_cell.angle_alpha   90.00
_cell.angle_beta   90.00
_cell.angle_gamma   90.00
#
_symmetry.space_group_name_H-M   'P 1'
#
loop_
_entity.id
_entity.type
_entity.pdbx_description
1 polymer ?
#
loop_
_entity_poly.entity_id
_entity_poly.type
_entity_poly.pdbx_seq_one_letter_code
_entity_poly.pdbx_strand_id
1 'polypeptide(L)'
;MSRLKGLPRSHLYRILRKGEVRVNKGRVKPSRRLQAGDVVRVPPLRLAASAPPAAIGEGLRELLSDAVLYEDEGLLVLNKPSGLAVHGGSGTSLGVIEALRQIRPDERRLELVHRIDKDTSGCLMVAKSRTVLK
;
A
#
# COMPACT_ATOMS: atom_id res chain seq x y z
N MET A 1 -4.40 17.02 12.44
CA MET A 1 -3.08 16.74 11.83
C MET A 1 -2.42 15.58 12.56
N SER A 2 -1.96 14.52 11.88
CA SER A 2 -1.19 13.45 12.53
C SER A 2 0.27 13.87 12.68
N ARG A 3 0.85 13.72 13.89
CA ARG A 3 2.25 14.11 14.19
C ARG A 3 3.29 13.08 13.70
N LEU A 4 2.85 11.89 13.30
CA LEU A 4 3.71 10.75 12.92
C LEU A 4 3.35 10.26 11.51
N LYS A 5 3.35 11.16 10.52
CA LYS A 5 3.12 10.80 9.12
C LYS A 5 4.19 9.80 8.66
N GLY A 6 3.78 8.72 8.00
CA GLY A 6 4.69 7.69 7.49
C GLY A 6 5.09 6.59 8.48
N LEU A 7 4.70 6.67 9.76
CA LEU A 7 4.93 5.58 10.70
C LEU A 7 3.98 4.40 10.39
N PRO A 8 4.48 3.19 10.09
CA PRO A 8 3.62 2.02 9.91
C PRO A 8 2.80 1.76 11.16
N ARG A 9 1.51 1.41 11.00
CA ARG A 9 0.64 1.08 12.15
C ARG A 9 1.28 -0.01 13.01
N SER A 10 1.83 -1.06 12.41
CA SER A 10 2.55 -2.13 13.13
C SER A 10 3.66 -1.60 14.04
N HIS A 11 4.42 -0.60 13.59
CA HIS A 11 5.45 0.06 14.38
C HIS A 11 4.82 0.85 15.54
N LEU A 12 3.75 1.62 15.31
CA LEU A 12 3.01 2.32 16.37
C LEU A 12 2.51 1.34 17.47
N TYR A 13 1.90 0.23 17.05
CA TYR A 13 1.45 -0.81 17.99
C TYR A 13 2.62 -1.45 18.73
N ARG A 14 3.77 -1.63 18.08
CA ARG A 14 4.99 -2.16 18.72
C ARG A 14 5.50 -1.23 19.82
N ILE A 15 5.63 0.08 19.57
CA ILE A 15 6.13 1.04 20.58
C ILE A 15 5.14 1.23 21.74
N LEU A 16 3.84 1.09 21.48
CA LEU A 16 2.81 1.04 22.53
C LEU A 16 2.97 -0.22 23.39
N ARG A 17 3.11 -1.41 22.79
CA ARG A 17 3.31 -2.68 23.52
C ARG A 17 4.60 -2.70 24.35
N LYS A 18 5.69 -2.13 23.83
CA LYS A 18 6.95 -1.96 24.58
C LYS A 18 6.85 -0.93 25.71
N GLY A 19 5.77 -0.15 25.75
CA GLY A 19 5.55 0.91 26.74
C GLY A 19 6.48 2.10 26.54
N GLU A 20 6.92 2.34 25.30
CA GLU A 20 7.72 3.50 24.95
C GLU A 20 6.86 4.77 24.87
N VAL A 21 5.60 4.61 24.42
CA VAL A 21 4.56 5.65 24.48
C VAL A 21 3.92 5.65 25.86
N ARG A 22 3.74 6.85 26.45
CA ARG A 22 3.17 7.05 27.79
C ARG A 22 2.08 8.11 27.76
N VAL A 23 1.07 7.95 28.61
CA VAL A 23 0.11 9.01 28.94
C VAL A 23 0.19 9.24 30.44
N ASN A 24 0.39 10.48 30.87
CA ASN A 24 0.54 10.83 32.28
C ASN A 24 1.57 9.93 33.00
N LYS A 25 2.73 9.71 32.37
CA LYS A 25 3.83 8.82 32.83
C LYS A 25 3.52 7.32 32.88
N GLY A 26 2.28 6.90 32.69
CA GLY A 26 1.84 5.49 32.67
C GLY A 26 1.93 4.81 31.29
N ARG A 27 2.10 3.48 31.27
CA ARG A 27 1.95 2.66 30.06
C ARG A 27 0.48 2.65 29.62
N VAL A 28 0.23 2.61 28.32
CA VAL A 28 -1.13 2.65 27.76
C VAL A 28 -1.37 1.59 26.72
N LYS A 29 -2.63 1.12 26.65
CA LYS A 29 -3.11 0.25 25.59
C LYS A 29 -3.58 1.10 24.39
N PRO A 30 -3.51 0.57 23.16
CA PRO A 30 -3.99 1.26 21.96
C PRO A 30 -5.47 1.69 22.01
N SER A 31 -6.30 0.98 22.79
CA SER A 31 -7.73 1.25 22.93
C SER A 31 -8.05 2.39 23.91
N ARG A 32 -7.06 2.95 24.63
CA ARG A 32 -7.31 4.03 25.59
C ARG A 32 -7.81 5.28 24.86
N ARG A 33 -8.98 5.77 25.28
CA ARG A 33 -9.47 7.10 24.91
C ARG A 33 -8.72 8.17 25.71
N LEU A 34 -8.27 9.21 25.04
CA LEU A 34 -7.63 10.36 25.66
C LEU A 34 -8.67 11.34 26.17
N GLN A 35 -8.33 12.06 27.23
CA GLN A 35 -9.12 13.16 27.76
C GLN A 35 -8.40 14.50 27.56
N ALA A 36 -9.15 15.60 27.57
CA ALA A 36 -8.53 16.92 27.57
C ALA A 36 -7.61 17.06 28.79
N GLY A 37 -6.39 17.57 28.57
CA GLY A 37 -5.37 17.69 29.61
C GLY A 37 -4.43 16.47 29.74
N ASP A 38 -4.70 15.35 29.06
CA ASP A 38 -3.76 14.21 29.06
C ASP A 38 -2.42 14.60 28.41
N VAL A 39 -1.31 14.31 29.10
CA VAL A 39 0.05 14.52 28.59
C VAL A 39 0.55 13.25 27.93
N VAL A 40 0.65 13.28 26.60
CA VAL A 40 1.12 12.16 25.77
C VAL A 40 2.60 12.31 25.46
N ARG A 41 3.43 11.36 25.90
CA ARG A 41 4.85 11.27 25.56
C ARG A 41 5.08 10.17 24.53
N VAL A 42 5.66 10.54 23.39
CA VAL A 42 6.06 9.64 22.31
C VAL A 42 7.60 9.55 22.31
N PRO A 43 8.21 8.36 22.13
CA PRO A 43 9.65 8.25 22.00
C PRO A 43 10.15 8.98 20.74
N PRO A 44 11.45 9.35 20.66
CA PRO A 44 12.03 9.83 19.42
C PRO A 44 11.95 8.73 18.35
N LEU A 45 11.27 9.01 17.24
CA LEU A 45 11.12 8.09 16.12
C LEU A 45 11.95 8.59 14.95
N ARG A 46 12.93 7.80 14.51
CA ARG A 46 13.58 8.00 13.21
C ARG A 46 12.78 7.23 12.17
N LEU A 47 12.05 7.96 11.34
CA LEU A 47 11.44 7.38 10.14
C LEU A 47 12.52 7.42 9.06
N ALA A 48 12.95 6.26 8.57
CA ALA A 48 13.75 6.23 7.36
C ALA A 48 12.90 6.82 6.23
N ALA A 49 13.48 7.72 5.43
CA ALA A 49 12.87 8.08 4.16
C ALA A 49 12.68 6.79 3.37
N SER A 50 11.46 6.52 2.90
CA SER A 50 11.24 5.38 2.01
C SER A 50 12.08 5.63 0.77
N ALA A 51 12.93 4.68 0.40
CA ALA A 51 13.57 4.71 -0.91
C ALA A 51 12.46 4.77 -1.99
N PRO A 52 12.70 5.47 -3.10
CA PRO A 52 11.79 5.42 -4.24
C PRO A 52 11.62 3.95 -4.67
N PRO A 53 10.42 3.56 -5.13
CA PRO A 53 10.20 2.22 -5.63
C PRO A 53 11.18 1.93 -6.79
N ALA A 54 11.65 0.69 -6.87
CA ALA A 54 12.54 0.27 -7.94
C ALA A 54 11.85 0.48 -9.30
N ALA A 55 12.62 0.98 -10.28
CA ALA A 55 12.13 1.11 -11.65
C ALA A 55 11.78 -0.28 -12.21
N ILE A 56 10.65 -0.37 -12.92
CA ILE A 56 10.30 -1.59 -13.63
C ILE A 56 11.26 -1.83 -14.81
N GLY A 57 11.58 -3.10 -15.07
CA GLY A 57 12.29 -3.49 -16.29
C GLY A 57 11.37 -3.49 -17.52
N GLU A 58 11.95 -3.35 -18.71
CA GLU A 58 11.19 -3.24 -19.97
C GLU A 58 10.35 -4.49 -20.26
N GLY A 59 10.87 -5.69 -20.01
CA GLY A 59 10.11 -6.93 -20.22
C GLY A 59 8.83 -7.02 -19.37
N LEU A 60 8.82 -6.44 -18.16
CA LEU A 60 7.58 -6.39 -17.35
C LEU A 60 6.60 -5.34 -17.89
N ARG A 61 7.10 -4.24 -18.46
CA ARG A 61 6.29 -3.22 -19.12
C ARG A 61 5.58 -3.80 -20.34
N GLU A 62 6.32 -4.48 -21.22
CA GLU A 62 5.76 -5.15 -22.40
C GLU A 62 4.74 -6.21 -21.99
N LEU A 63 5.11 -7.11 -21.08
CA LEU A 63 4.23 -8.17 -20.57
C LEU A 63 2.89 -7.65 -20.05
N LEU A 64 2.88 -6.55 -19.30
CA LEU A 64 1.64 -5.98 -18.77
C LEU A 64 0.84 -5.20 -19.81
N SER A 65 1.50 -4.62 -20.81
CA SER A 65 0.84 -3.91 -21.92
C SER A 65 0.13 -4.91 -22.83
N ASP A 66 0.76 -6.05 -23.12
CA ASP A 66 0.20 -7.13 -23.93
C ASP A 66 -0.87 -7.95 -23.18
N ALA A 67 -0.87 -7.89 -21.84
CA ALA A 67 -1.84 -8.58 -21.00
C ALA A 67 -3.21 -7.87 -20.94
N VAL A 68 -3.39 -6.71 -21.56
CA VAL A 68 -4.67 -5.97 -21.52
C VAL A 68 -5.75 -6.72 -22.30
N LEU A 69 -6.78 -7.18 -21.59
CA LEU A 69 -7.94 -7.85 -22.19
C LEU A 69 -9.08 -6.88 -22.52
N TYR A 70 -9.24 -5.85 -21.70
CA TYR A 70 -10.29 -4.86 -21.84
C TYR A 70 -9.87 -3.56 -21.15
N GLU A 71 -10.21 -2.43 -21.76
CA GLU A 71 -10.00 -1.11 -21.16
C GLU A 71 -11.09 -0.13 -21.59
N ASP A 72 -11.64 0.60 -20.63
CA ASP A 72 -12.47 1.79 -20.86
C ASP A 72 -12.04 2.95 -19.94
N GLU A 73 -12.85 4.02 -19.83
CA GLU A 73 -12.55 5.18 -18.99
C GLU A 73 -12.46 4.83 -17.49
N GLY A 74 -13.19 3.82 -17.04
CA GLY A 74 -13.38 3.49 -15.64
C GLY A 74 -12.70 2.19 -15.18
N LEU A 75 -12.41 1.26 -16.09
CA LEU A 75 -11.98 -0.10 -15.80
C LEU A 75 -10.87 -0.55 -16.75
N LEU A 76 -9.89 -1.26 -16.19
CA LEU A 76 -8.85 -1.98 -16.89
C LEU A 76 -8.91 -3.45 -16.45
N VAL A 77 -8.91 -4.38 -17.40
CA VAL A 77 -8.87 -5.83 -17.13
C VAL A 77 -7.62 -6.41 -17.79
N LEU A 78 -6.81 -7.10 -16.97
CA LEU A 78 -5.57 -7.74 -17.39
C LEU A 78 -5.71 -9.25 -17.32
N ASN A 79 -5.09 -9.97 -18.26
CA ASN A 79 -4.75 -11.37 -18.11
C ASN A 79 -3.45 -11.49 -17.30
N LYS A 80 -3.56 -11.48 -15.96
CA LYS A 80 -2.37 -11.54 -15.10
C LYS A 80 -1.62 -12.86 -15.34
N PRO A 81 -0.31 -12.84 -15.63
CA PRO A 81 0.48 -14.07 -15.70
C PRO A 81 0.68 -14.68 -14.31
N SER A 82 0.86 -15.99 -14.25
CA SER A 82 1.29 -16.68 -13.02
C SER A 82 2.72 -16.25 -12.64
N GLY A 83 3.04 -16.26 -11.36
CA GLY A 83 4.33 -15.84 -10.80
C GLY A 83 4.45 -14.35 -10.49
N LEU A 84 3.47 -13.52 -10.89
CA LEU A 84 3.45 -12.08 -10.61
C LEU A 84 2.44 -11.73 -9.51
N ALA A 85 2.89 -11.10 -8.43
CA ALA A 85 2.02 -10.65 -7.35
C ALA A 85 1.17 -9.44 -7.77
N VAL A 86 -0.06 -9.33 -7.27
CA VAL A 86 -0.96 -8.20 -7.60
C VAL A 86 -0.52 -6.86 -6.98
N HIS A 87 0.11 -6.91 -5.80
CA HIS A 87 0.62 -5.75 -5.04
C HIS A 87 1.86 -6.17 -4.26
N GLY A 88 2.69 -5.20 -3.87
CA GLY A 88 3.80 -5.41 -2.96
C GLY A 88 3.36 -6.01 -1.63
N GLY A 89 4.23 -6.85 -1.06
CA GLY A 89 4.00 -7.56 0.21
C GLY A 89 5.29 -7.71 1.02
N SER A 90 5.27 -8.59 2.03
CA SER A 90 6.44 -8.90 2.84
C SER A 90 7.53 -9.57 1.99
N GLY A 91 8.52 -8.79 1.53
CA GLY A 91 9.64 -9.28 0.72
C GLY A 91 9.55 -8.98 -0.78
N THR A 92 8.50 -8.30 -1.25
CA THR A 92 8.40 -7.86 -2.66
C THR A 92 7.84 -6.45 -2.71
N SER A 93 8.60 -5.51 -3.26
CA SER A 93 8.20 -4.11 -3.39
C SER A 93 7.41 -3.81 -4.67
N LEU A 94 7.35 -4.76 -5.61
CA LEU A 94 6.80 -4.57 -6.94
C LEU A 94 5.78 -5.66 -7.30
N GLY A 95 4.51 -5.29 -7.45
CA GLY A 95 3.46 -6.11 -8.03
C GLY A 95 2.84 -5.44 -9.26
N VAL A 96 1.76 -6.02 -9.78
CA VAL A 96 1.03 -5.51 -10.95
C VAL A 96 0.63 -4.05 -10.76
N ILE A 97 0.03 -3.69 -9.62
CA ILE A 97 -0.49 -2.33 -9.43
C ILE A 97 0.62 -1.28 -9.32
N GLU A 98 1.76 -1.60 -8.71
CA GLU A 98 2.93 -0.71 -8.69
C GLU A 98 3.52 -0.53 -10.07
N ALA A 99 3.63 -1.63 -10.83
CA ALA A 99 4.13 -1.58 -12.20
C ALA A 99 3.22 -0.74 -13.10
N LEU A 100 1.90 -0.95 -13.06
CA LEU A 100 0.94 -0.13 -13.81
C LEU A 100 1.04 1.36 -13.47
N ARG A 101 1.22 1.72 -12.20
CA ARG A 101 1.41 3.13 -11.79
C ARG A 101 2.71 3.74 -12.32
N GLN A 102 3.74 2.93 -12.57
CA GLN A 102 4.96 3.39 -13.25
C GLN A 102 4.80 3.46 -14.77
N ILE A 103 4.02 2.54 -15.37
CA ILE A 103 3.75 2.52 -16.81
C ILE A 103 2.85 3.68 -17.22
N ARG A 104 1.86 4.01 -16.38
CA ARG A 104 0.79 4.98 -16.63
C ARG A 104 0.81 6.09 -15.58
N PRO A 105 1.86 6.93 -15.54
CA PRO A 105 2.03 7.94 -14.49
C PRO A 105 0.91 9.00 -14.47
N ASP A 106 0.26 9.24 -15.61
CA ASP A 106 -0.85 10.19 -15.73
C ASP A 106 -2.18 9.65 -15.16
N GLU A 107 -2.31 8.33 -15.04
CA GLU A 107 -3.47 7.67 -14.45
C GLU A 107 -3.36 7.61 -12.92
N ARG A 108 -3.65 8.74 -12.28
CA ARG A 108 -3.51 8.92 -10.83
C ARG A 108 -4.38 8.01 -9.96
N ARG A 109 -5.33 7.28 -10.55
CA ARG A 109 -6.39 6.54 -9.83
C ARG A 109 -6.51 5.10 -10.27
N LEU A 110 -5.38 4.40 -10.34
CA LEU A 110 -5.35 2.94 -10.52
C LEU A 110 -5.48 2.26 -9.16
N GLU A 111 -6.57 1.51 -8.97
CA GLU A 111 -6.84 0.75 -7.74
C GLU A 111 -7.26 -0.69 -8.07
N LEU A 112 -6.76 -1.66 -7.32
CA LEU A 112 -7.16 -3.07 -7.47
C LEU A 112 -8.62 -3.25 -7.04
N VAL A 113 -9.45 -3.81 -7.91
CA VAL A 113 -10.84 -4.18 -7.56
C VAL A 113 -10.86 -5.45 -6.72
N HIS A 114 -10.01 -6.41 -7.06
CA HIS A 114 -9.84 -7.66 -6.32
C HIS A 114 -8.38 -8.12 -6.40
N ARG A 115 -8.11 -9.26 -5.77
CA ARG A 115 -6.80 -9.90 -5.78
C ARG A 115 -6.94 -11.34 -6.24
N ILE A 116 -5.90 -11.85 -6.86
CA ILE A 116 -5.67 -13.27 -7.15
C ILE A 116 -4.24 -13.60 -6.70
N ASP A 117 -3.97 -14.85 -6.36
CA ASP A 117 -2.66 -15.25 -5.81
C ASP A 117 -1.54 -15.06 -6.83
N LYS A 118 -0.30 -14.97 -6.33
CA LYS A 118 0.90 -14.78 -7.15
C LYS A 118 0.97 -15.83 -8.27
N ASP A 119 0.78 -17.09 -7.92
CA ASP A 119 0.93 -18.22 -8.82
C ASP A 119 -0.37 -18.56 -9.59
N THR A 120 -1.44 -17.78 -9.38
CA THR A 120 -2.68 -17.86 -10.15
C THR A 120 -2.61 -16.93 -11.36
N SER A 121 -2.93 -17.44 -12.55
CA SER A 121 -3.17 -16.62 -13.74
C SER A 121 -4.65 -16.30 -13.93
N GLY A 122 -4.95 -15.29 -14.75
CA GLY A 122 -6.31 -14.98 -15.18
C GLY A 122 -6.69 -13.52 -15.01
N CYS A 123 -7.99 -13.24 -15.14
CA CYS A 123 -8.52 -11.89 -15.13
C CYS A 123 -8.24 -11.17 -13.80
N LEU A 124 -7.59 -10.02 -13.88
CA LEU A 124 -7.40 -9.07 -12.80
C LEU A 124 -7.99 -7.72 -13.19
N MET A 125 -8.92 -7.22 -12.37
CA MET A 125 -9.59 -5.94 -12.60
C MET A 125 -8.93 -4.81 -11.80
N VAL A 126 -8.70 -3.69 -12.47
CA VAL A 126 -8.17 -2.45 -11.93
C VAL A 126 -9.14 -1.32 -12.26
N ALA A 127 -9.63 -0.63 -11.23
CA ALA A 127 -10.47 0.55 -11.41
C ALA A 127 -9.58 1.76 -11.72
N LYS A 128 -10.00 2.56 -12.71
CA LYS A 128 -9.42 3.86 -13.10
C LYS A 128 -10.15 5.04 -12.44
N SER A 129 -11.28 4.77 -11.79
CA SER A 129 -12.11 5.77 -11.10
C SER A 129 -12.74 5.22 -9.81
N ARG A 130 -13.10 6.12 -8.89
CA ARG A 130 -13.74 5.75 -7.61
C ARG A 130 -15.16 5.20 -7.77
N THR A 131 -15.86 5.60 -8.82
CA THR A 131 -17.23 5.15 -9.08
C THR A 131 -17.29 3.69 -9.49
N VAL A 132 -16.21 3.18 -10.10
CA VAL A 132 -16.07 1.77 -10.49
C VAL A 132 -15.55 0.91 -9.33
N LEU A 133 -14.76 1.49 -8.43
CA LEU A 133 -14.28 0.82 -7.22
C LEU A 133 -15.42 0.68 -6.19
N LYS A 134 -16.06 -0.48 -6.15
CA LYS A 134 -17.11 -0.83 -5.17
C LYS A 134 -16.53 -1.36 -3.86
#